data_AF-A0A967CHJ4-F1
#
_entry.id   AF-A0A967CHJ4-F1
#
_cell.length_a   1.000
_cell.length_b   1.000
_cell.length_c   1.000
_cell.angle_alpha   90.00
_cell.angle_beta   90.00
_cell.angle_gamma   90.00
#
_symmetry.space_group_name_H-M   'P 1'
#
loop_
_entity.id
_entity.type
_entity.pdbx_description
1 polymer ?
#
loop_
_entity_poly.entity_id
_entity_poly.type
_entity_poly.pdbx_seq_one_letter_code
_entity_poly.pdbx_strand_id
1 'polypeptide(L)' 'MSLAQTKETDVSKRLAEMKVSQSGWSAPARKEAYDRLMKMGMPQRRDEYWKYTRP' A
#
# COMPACT_ATOMS: atom_id res chain seq x y z
N MET A 1 0.61 1.22 -18.94
CA MET A 1 0.58 0.46 -17.66
C MET A 1 -0.83 -0.09 -17.48
N SER A 2 -0.99 -1.34 -17.02
CA SER A 2 -2.31 -1.86 -16.63
C SER A 2 -2.75 -1.23 -15.31
N LEU A 3 -4.05 -1.27 -15.00
CA LEU A 3 -4.56 -0.75 -13.71
C LEU A 3 -3.90 -1.42 -12.50
N ALA A 4 -3.61 -2.72 -12.59
CA ALA A 4 -2.88 -3.45 -11.55
C ALA A 4 -1.45 -2.92 -11.38
N GLN A 5 -0.74 -2.71 -12.50
CA GLN A 5 0.63 -2.16 -12.48
C GLN A 5 0.67 -0.77 -11.82
N THR A 6 -0.32 0.09 -12.11
CA THR A 6 -0.40 1.43 -11.51
C THR A 6 -0.58 1.36 -9.99
N LYS A 7 -1.46 0.47 -9.50
CA LYS A 7 -1.71 0.31 -8.05
C LYS A 7 -0.45 -0.15 -7.29
N GLU A 8 0.33 -1.06 -7.87
CA GLU A 8 1.59 -1.53 -7.27
C GLU A 8 2.68 -0.45 -7.24
N THR A 9 2.80 0.33 -8.33
CA THR A 9 3.78 1.43 -8.41
C THR A 9 3.46 2.54 -7.40
N ASP A 10 2.18 2.85 -7.19
CA ASP A 10 1.74 3.87 -6.24
C ASP A 10 2.03 3.46 -4.79
N VAL A 11 1.79 2.18 -4.44
CA VAL A 11 2.13 1.64 -3.10
C VAL A 11 3.63 1.68 -2.87
N SER A 12 4.42 1.22 -3.83
CA SER A 12 5.88 1.18 -3.71
C SER A 12 6.45 2.58 -3.50
N LYS A 13 5.95 3.57 -4.23
CA LYS A 13 6.36 4.97 -4.10
C LYS A 13 6.03 5.54 -2.72
N ARG A 14 4.82 5.30 -2.21
CA ARG A 14 4.41 5.78 -0.88
C ARG A 14 5.21 5.13 0.25
N LEU A 15 5.45 3.82 0.15
CA LEU A 15 6.20 3.09 1.17
C LEU A 15 7.69 3.46 1.19
N ALA A 16 8.27 3.84 0.06
CA ALA A 16 9.65 4.31 -0.01
C ALA A 16 9.90 5.57 0.84
N GLU A 17 8.86 6.38 1.08
CA GLU A 17 8.93 7.58 1.92
C GLU A 17 8.73 7.27 3.42
N MET A 18 8.31 6.04 3.77
CA MET A 18 8.00 5.64 5.14
C MET A 18 9.15 4.90 5.82
N LYS A 19 9.44 5.27 7.07
CA LYS A 19 10.36 4.49 7.93
C LYS A 19 9.56 3.47 8.75
N VAL A 20 9.60 2.21 8.34
CA VAL A 20 8.92 1.11 9.04
C VAL A 20 9.94 0.34 9.88
N SER A 21 9.69 0.20 11.20
CA SER A 21 10.51 -0.64 12.07
C SER A 21 10.46 -2.10 11.62
N GLN A 22 11.63 -2.68 11.39
CA GLN A 22 11.82 -4.10 11.05
C GLN A 22 12.15 -4.96 12.28
N SER A 23 12.13 -4.37 13.48
CA SER A 23 12.53 -5.03 14.73
C SER A 23 11.49 -4.88 15.85
N GLY A 24 11.63 -5.73 16.87
CA GLY A 24 10.75 -5.76 18.04
C GLY A 24 9.49 -6.60 17.84
N TRP A 25 8.62 -6.62 18.85
CA TRP A 25 7.44 -7.47 18.90
C TRP A 25 6.46 -7.25 17.72
N SER A 26 6.42 -6.02 17.17
CA SER A 26 5.51 -5.68 16.06
C SER A 26 6.06 -6.04 14.67
N ALA A 27 7.32 -6.48 14.56
CA ALA A 27 7.95 -6.72 13.26
C ALA A 27 7.23 -7.79 12.40
N PRO A 28 6.81 -8.95 12.93
CA PRO A 28 6.07 -9.94 12.15
C PRO A 28 4.74 -9.39 11.62
N ALA A 29 3.97 -8.73 12.50
CA ALA A 29 2.68 -8.14 12.12
C ALA A 29 2.82 -7.02 11.07
N ARG A 30 3.88 -6.21 11.16
CA ARG A 30 4.18 -5.17 10.16
C ARG A 30 4.56 -5.78 8.80
N LYS A 31 5.33 -6.88 8.81
CA LYS A 31 5.67 -7.62 7.59
C LYS A 31 4.43 -8.21 6.93
N GLU A 32 3.56 -8.86 7.69
CA GLU A 32 2.29 -9.40 7.17
C GLU A 32 1.35 -8.29 6.63
N ALA A 33 1.31 -7.14 7.29
CA ALA A 33 0.57 -5.98 6.81
C ALA A 33 1.14 -5.44 5.50
N TYR A 34 2.47 -5.39 5.37
CA TYR A 34 3.16 -5.02 4.13
C TYR A 34 2.79 -5.97 2.98
N ASP A 35 2.84 -7.27 3.20
CA ASP A 35 2.53 -8.27 2.17
C ASP A 35 1.06 -8.17 1.70
N ARG A 36 0.13 -7.94 2.63
CA ARG A 36 -1.29 -7.70 2.28
C ARG A 36 -1.47 -6.40 1.49
N LEU A 37 -0.78 -5.33 1.89
CA LEU A 37 -0.85 -4.03 1.20
C LEU A 37 -0.32 -4.11 -0.23
N MET A 38 0.81 -4.79 -0.45
CA MET A 38 1.37 -4.99 -1.79
C MET A 38 0.42 -5.80 -2.69
N LYS A 39 -0.26 -6.81 -2.14
CA LYS A 39 -1.27 -7.60 -2.87
C LYS A 39 -2.53 -6.79 -3.21
N MET A 40 -2.98 -5.90 -2.32
CA MET A 40 -4.19 -5.11 -2.52
C MET A 40 -3.97 -3.88 -3.42
N GLY A 41 -2.78 -3.27 -3.34
CA GLY A 41 -2.46 -2.05 -4.07
C GLY A 41 -3.13 -0.79 -3.50
N MET A 42 -2.84 0.37 -4.11
CA MET A 42 -3.42 1.65 -3.68
C MET A 42 -4.85 1.78 -4.24
N PRO A 43 -5.83 2.24 -3.43
CA PRO A 43 -7.14 2.56 -3.94
C PRO A 43 -7.09 3.70 -4.95
N GLN A 44 -8.06 3.71 -5.86
CA GLN A 44 -8.20 4.69 -6.93
C GLN A 44 -9.56 5.36 -6.84
N ARG A 45 -9.72 6.51 -7.52
CA ARG A 45 -10.95 7.32 -7.46
C ARG A 45 -12.23 6.56 -7.87
N ARG A 46 -12.11 5.49 -8.66
CA ARG A 46 -13.25 4.66 -9.08
C ARG A 46 -13.63 3.58 -8.06
N ASP A 47 -12.82 3.37 -7.04
CA ASP A 47 -13.15 2.44 -5.96
C ASP A 47 -14.26 3.07 -5.07
N GLU A 48 -15.20 2.24 -4.63
CA GLU A 48 -16.50 2.65 -4.03
C GLU A 48 -16.36 3.70 -2.92
N TYR A 49 -15.43 3.49 -1.99
CA TYR A 49 -15.22 4.37 -0.84
C TYR A 49 -14.23 5.53 -1.10
N TRP A 50 -13.67 5.62 -2.30
CA TRP A 50 -12.58 6.56 -2.64
C TRP A 50 -12.97 7.61 -3.67
N LYS A 51 -14.27 7.76 -3.96
CA LYS A 51 -14.77 8.72 -4.95
C LYS A 51 -14.38 10.18 -4.64
N TYR A 52 -14.31 10.55 -3.36
CA TYR A 52 -14.12 11.93 -2.90
C TYR A 52 -12.75 12.21 -2.26
N THR A 53 -11.92 11.19 -2.09
CA THR A 53 -10.59 11.31 -1.44
C THR A 53 -9.50 10.99 -2.44
N ARG A 54 -8.37 11.71 -2.38
CA ARG A 54 -7.17 11.41 -3.18
C ARG A 54 -6.15 10.72 -2.28
N PRO A 55 -6.04 9.38 -2.35
CA PRO A 55 -5.17 8.60 -1.47
C PRO A 55 -3.71 9.00 -1.56
#